data_AF-A0A1H9D4H9-F1
#
_entry.id   AF-A0A1H9D4H9-F1
#
_cell.length_a   1.000
_cell.length_b   1.000
_cell.length_c   1.000
_cell.angle_alpha   90.00
_cell.angle_beta   90.00
_cell.angle_gamma   90.00
#
_symmetry.space_group_name_H-M   'P 1'
#
loop_
_entity.id
_entity.type
_entity.pdbx_description
1 polymer ?
#
loop_
_entity_poly.entity_id
_entity_poly.type
_entity_poly.pdbx_seq_one_letter_code
_entity_poly.pdbx_strand_id
1 'polypeptide(L)'
;MKKIILYIFLIIGLNGFSQESNQLIKLLTEKFPVKESFVADGIWIYHSEFNKPKKLEMPFIQSNLTNYELYSVKITNYLDYHVNDCDCLILFDKSKNTINFAPPLWYSGLEKDFYKNFIGIKFKDISEIEKFVKEFQSIILYGTNETIDNTSINSENVTFDMFRVVENGAYRKIKIVFDKMDLKEIIDLNPETLEIHDIIK
;
A
#
# COMPACT_ATOMS: atom_id res chain seq x y z
N MET A 1 35.78 -26.65 -5.96
CA MET A 1 34.60 -26.32 -6.79
C MET A 1 33.35 -25.97 -5.97
N LYS A 2 32.91 -26.76 -4.97
CA LYS A 2 31.71 -26.43 -4.14
C LYS A 2 31.75 -25.07 -3.42
N LYS A 3 32.93 -24.61 -2.95
CA LYS A 3 33.08 -23.29 -2.30
C LYS A 3 33.02 -22.10 -3.27
N ILE A 4 33.43 -22.28 -4.53
CA ILE A 4 33.41 -21.20 -5.55
C ILE A 4 31.98 -20.92 -6.00
N ILE A 5 31.14 -21.95 -6.11
CA ILE A 5 29.72 -21.81 -6.46
C ILE A 5 28.96 -21.01 -5.39
N LEU A 6 29.26 -21.21 -4.10
CA LEU A 6 28.61 -20.47 -3.01
C LEU A 6 28.92 -18.96 -3.02
N TYR A 7 30.15 -18.57 -3.39
CA TYR A 7 30.54 -17.17 -3.52
C TYR A 7 29.89 -16.47 -4.73
N ILE A 8 29.72 -17.19 -5.84
CA ILE A 8 29.07 -16.64 -7.04
C ILE A 8 27.58 -16.36 -6.77
N PHE A 9 26.88 -17.25 -6.06
CA PHE A 9 25.48 -17.00 -5.66
C PHE A 9 25.32 -15.80 -4.71
N LEU A 10 26.28 -15.58 -3.80
CA LEU A 10 26.25 -14.45 -2.87
C LEU A 10 26.42 -13.10 -3.60
N ILE A 11 27.29 -13.05 -4.60
CA ILE A 11 27.57 -11.82 -5.38
C ILE A 11 26.40 -11.48 -6.32
N ILE A 12 25.75 -12.48 -6.92
CA ILE A 12 24.60 -12.23 -7.81
C ILE A 12 23.39 -11.73 -7.00
N GLY A 13 23.15 -12.26 -5.80
CA GLY A 13 22.05 -11.82 -4.93
C GLY A 13 22.17 -10.36 -4.45
N LEU A 14 23.38 -9.89 -4.15
CA LEU A 14 23.61 -8.51 -3.70
C LEU A 14 23.50 -7.48 -4.83
N ASN A 15 23.91 -7.83 -6.05
CA ASN A 15 23.82 -6.92 -7.20
C ASN A 15 22.37 -6.74 -7.70
N GLY A 16 21.55 -7.81 -7.68
CA GLY A 16 20.13 -7.71 -8.07
C GLY A 16 19.33 -6.78 -7.14
N PHE A 17 19.53 -6.93 -5.82
CA PHE A 17 18.83 -6.12 -4.81
C PHE A 17 19.24 -4.64 -4.85
N SER A 18 20.51 -4.35 -5.15
CA SER A 18 21.03 -2.99 -5.32
C SER A 18 20.45 -2.32 -6.58
N GLN A 19 20.34 -3.06 -7.68
CA GLN A 19 19.82 -2.54 -8.95
C GLN A 19 18.32 -2.20 -8.87
N GLU A 20 17.49 -3.07 -8.28
CA GLU A 20 16.06 -2.82 -8.10
C GLU A 20 15.79 -1.63 -7.16
N SER A 21 16.55 -1.53 -6.06
CA SER A 21 16.45 -0.40 -5.12
C SER A 21 16.82 0.93 -5.80
N ASN A 22 17.87 0.95 -6.63
CA ASN A 22 18.26 2.15 -7.38
C ASN A 22 17.21 2.56 -8.41
N GLN A 23 16.56 1.59 -9.06
CA GLN A 23 15.52 1.85 -10.03
C GLN A 23 14.26 2.43 -9.37
N LEU A 24 13.85 1.89 -8.22
CA LEU A 24 12.75 2.43 -7.43
C LEU A 24 13.02 3.87 -6.97
N ILE A 25 14.21 4.14 -6.43
CA ILE A 25 14.62 5.49 -6.01
C ILE A 25 14.53 6.47 -7.19
N LYS A 26 15.02 6.07 -8.37
CA LYS A 26 14.92 6.89 -9.58
C LYS A 26 13.47 7.23 -9.94
N LEU A 27 12.57 6.24 -9.96
CA LEU A 27 11.15 6.45 -10.25
C LEU A 27 10.47 7.36 -9.22
N LEU A 28 10.82 7.22 -7.94
CA LEU A 28 10.30 8.08 -6.88
C LEU A 28 10.76 9.54 -7.05
N THR A 29 12.05 9.76 -7.35
CA THR A 29 12.59 11.11 -7.59
C THR A 29 11.98 11.75 -8.84
N GLU A 30 11.72 10.97 -9.89
CA GLU A 30 11.05 11.46 -11.10
C GLU A 30 9.58 11.82 -10.84
N LYS A 31 8.86 11.01 -10.06
CA LYS A 31 7.43 11.23 -9.75
C LYS A 31 7.21 12.34 -8.72
N PHE A 32 8.12 12.49 -7.76
CA PHE A 32 8.02 13.43 -6.63
C PHE A 32 9.28 14.30 -6.51
N PRO A 33 9.58 15.14 -7.52
CA PRO A 33 10.85 15.86 -7.58
C PRO A 33 10.93 16.96 -6.53
N VAL A 34 12.12 17.14 -5.96
CA VAL A 34 12.47 18.37 -5.23
C VAL A 34 12.62 19.47 -6.28
N LYS A 35 11.79 20.51 -6.25
CA LYS A 35 12.04 21.74 -7.02
C LYS A 35 12.23 22.91 -6.07
N GLU A 36 13.12 23.80 -6.44
CA GLU A 36 13.55 24.95 -5.62
C GLU A 36 12.45 26.01 -5.43
N SER A 37 11.37 25.96 -6.22
CA SER A 37 10.31 26.97 -6.23
C SER A 37 8.93 26.32 -6.11
N PHE A 38 8.56 25.85 -4.93
CA PHE A 38 7.19 25.40 -4.67
C PHE A 38 6.55 26.24 -3.58
N VAL A 39 5.49 26.96 -3.98
CA VAL A 39 4.56 27.71 -3.11
C VAL A 39 3.14 27.28 -3.51
N ALA A 40 2.89 25.98 -3.59
CA ALA A 40 1.60 25.45 -4.03
C ALA A 40 1.21 24.21 -3.23
N ASP A 41 -0.08 24.14 -2.91
CA ASP A 41 -0.67 23.10 -2.07
C ASP A 41 -0.80 21.76 -2.81
N GLY A 42 -0.79 20.68 -2.03
CA GLY A 42 -0.97 19.32 -2.53
C GLY A 42 0.27 18.73 -3.19
N ILE A 43 1.44 19.35 -3.00
CA ILE A 43 2.70 18.88 -3.57
C ILE A 43 3.31 17.80 -2.70
N TRP A 44 3.70 16.70 -3.35
CA TRP A 44 4.46 15.61 -2.75
C TRP A 44 5.91 15.66 -3.21
N ILE A 45 6.84 15.61 -2.26
CA ILE A 45 8.28 15.69 -2.48
C ILE A 45 8.98 14.50 -1.84
N TYR A 46 9.80 13.80 -2.62
CA TYR A 46 10.61 12.69 -2.15
C TYR A 46 12.07 13.12 -1.98
N HIS A 47 12.52 13.18 -0.73
CA HIS A 47 13.90 13.47 -0.37
C HIS A 47 14.74 12.18 -0.32
N SER A 48 15.26 11.75 -1.46
CA SER A 48 16.02 10.48 -1.60
C SER A 48 17.29 10.39 -0.76
N GLU A 49 17.82 11.52 -0.29
CA GLU A 49 19.00 11.59 0.58
C GLU A 49 18.70 11.06 2.00
N PHE A 50 17.49 11.32 2.50
CA PHE A 50 17.10 11.01 3.89
C PHE A 50 16.10 9.84 3.97
N ASN A 51 15.24 9.70 2.96
CA ASN A 51 14.16 8.73 2.97
C ASN A 51 14.47 7.56 2.04
N LYS A 52 14.85 6.41 2.59
CA LYS A 52 15.08 5.19 1.79
C LYS A 52 13.82 4.31 1.80
N PRO A 53 13.40 3.75 0.64
CA PRO A 53 12.29 2.81 0.62
C PRO A 53 12.63 1.56 1.43
N LYS A 54 11.68 1.10 2.23
CA LYS A 54 11.77 -0.13 3.01
C LYS A 54 10.79 -1.15 2.43
N LYS A 55 11.30 -2.31 2.02
CA LYS A 55 10.44 -3.40 1.54
C LYS A 55 9.54 -3.91 2.67
N LEU A 56 8.26 -4.11 2.38
CA LEU A 56 7.30 -4.69 3.30
C LEU A 56 7.08 -6.16 2.94
N GLU A 57 7.23 -7.03 3.93
CA GLU A 57 7.00 -8.48 3.78
C GLU A 57 5.52 -8.78 4.02
N MET A 58 4.79 -9.07 2.93
CA MET A 58 3.37 -9.43 2.92
C MET A 58 3.19 -10.70 2.08
N PRO A 59 3.55 -11.88 2.62
CA PRO A 59 3.69 -13.11 1.83
C PRO A 59 2.44 -13.49 1.05
N PHE A 60 1.24 -13.31 1.62
CA PHE A 60 0.00 -13.66 0.95
C PHE A 60 -0.24 -12.73 -0.24
N ILE A 61 -0.19 -11.42 -0.04
CA ILE A 61 -0.36 -10.42 -1.09
C ILE A 61 0.71 -10.57 -2.18
N GLN A 62 1.97 -10.72 -1.80
CA GLN A 62 3.07 -10.88 -2.76
C GLN A 62 2.95 -12.18 -3.59
N SER A 63 2.44 -13.26 -3.00
CA SER A 63 2.18 -14.51 -3.74
C SER A 63 1.09 -14.36 -4.81
N ASN A 64 0.16 -13.42 -4.63
CA ASN A 64 -0.92 -13.12 -5.57
C ASN A 64 -0.56 -11.99 -6.55
N LEU A 65 0.37 -11.11 -6.17
CA LEU A 65 0.86 -9.98 -6.97
C LEU A 65 2.34 -10.18 -7.34
N THR A 66 2.66 -11.29 -8.01
CA THR A 66 4.05 -11.76 -8.21
C THR A 66 4.97 -10.81 -8.97
N ASN A 67 4.41 -9.93 -9.80
CA ASN A 67 5.16 -8.89 -10.53
C ASN A 67 5.40 -7.62 -9.70
N TYR A 68 4.77 -7.52 -8.54
CA TYR A 68 4.79 -6.33 -7.71
C TYR A 68 5.63 -6.55 -6.46
N GLU A 69 6.22 -5.47 -5.99
CA GLU A 69 6.86 -5.39 -4.69
C GLU A 69 6.28 -4.22 -3.91
N LEU A 70 5.99 -4.46 -2.63
CA LEU A 70 5.43 -3.45 -1.74
C LEU A 70 6.54 -2.83 -0.90
N TYR A 71 6.59 -1.51 -0.89
CA TYR A 71 7.52 -0.73 -0.11
C TYR A 71 6.76 0.31 0.71
N SER A 72 7.40 0.74 1.79
CA SER A 72 7.08 1.99 2.45
C SER A 72 8.18 3.01 2.25
N VAL A 73 7.80 4.28 2.19
CA VAL A 73 8.75 5.38 2.06
C VAL A 73 8.13 6.66 2.65
N LYS A 74 8.95 7.46 3.33
CA LYS A 74 8.55 8.78 3.77
C LYS A 74 8.56 9.75 2.59
N ILE A 75 7.42 10.38 2.32
CA ILE A 75 7.29 11.45 1.32
C ILE A 75 6.69 12.66 2.03
N THR A 76 7.31 13.82 1.81
CA THR A 76 6.87 15.07 2.40
C THR A 76 5.75 15.64 1.57
N ASN A 77 4.67 16.04 2.23
CA ASN A 77 3.55 16.70 1.60
C ASN A 77 3.44 18.14 2.10
N TYR A 78 3.25 19.07 1.17
CA TYR A 78 3.05 20.49 1.43
C TYR A 78 1.58 20.85 1.19
N LEU A 79 0.91 21.25 2.26
CA LEU A 79 -0.49 21.72 2.30
C LEU A 79 -0.52 23.11 2.93
N ASP A 80 -0.40 24.14 2.11
CA ASP A 80 -0.36 25.54 2.53
C ASP A 80 0.71 25.77 3.61
N TYR A 81 0.30 26.03 4.85
CA TYR A 81 1.18 26.22 6.01
C TYR A 81 1.55 24.92 6.75
N HIS A 82 1.02 23.76 6.33
CA HIS A 82 1.33 22.46 6.91
C HIS A 82 2.33 21.69 6.03
N VAL A 83 3.42 21.25 6.65
CA VAL A 83 4.41 20.36 6.01
C VAL A 83 4.43 19.06 6.80
N ASN A 84 4.03 17.97 6.16
CA ASN A 84 3.88 16.66 6.82
C ASN A 84 4.75 15.61 6.13
N ASP A 85 5.60 14.94 6.90
CA ASP A 85 6.26 13.72 6.44
C ASP A 85 5.32 12.54 6.66
N CYS A 86 4.85 11.95 5.56
CA CYS A 86 3.90 10.84 5.61
C CYS A 86 4.60 9.51 5.27
N ASP A 87 4.35 8.49 6.08
CA ASP A 87 4.73 7.11 5.75
C ASP A 87 3.77 6.58 4.68
N CYS A 88 4.23 6.59 3.42
CA CYS A 88 3.42 6.22 2.26
C CYS A 88 3.75 4.81 1.78
N LEU A 89 2.81 4.20 1.07
CA LEU A 89 2.98 2.92 0.41
C LEU A 89 3.29 3.09 -1.07
N ILE A 90 4.21 2.25 -1.57
CA ILE A 90 4.60 2.18 -2.97
C ILE A 90 4.47 0.75 -3.45
N LEU A 91 3.68 0.54 -4.49
CA LEU A 91 3.62 -0.72 -5.21
C LEU A 91 4.45 -0.60 -6.49
N PHE A 92 5.61 -1.24 -6.49
CA PHE A 92 6.54 -1.23 -7.62
C PHE A 92 6.23 -2.40 -8.56
N ASP A 93 5.78 -2.09 -9.78
CA ASP A 93 5.60 -3.09 -10.86
C ASP A 93 6.95 -3.33 -11.54
N LYS A 94 7.59 -4.46 -11.22
CA LYS A 94 8.88 -4.85 -11.79
C LYS A 94 8.81 -5.12 -13.29
N SER A 95 7.64 -5.51 -13.80
CA SER A 95 7.47 -5.88 -15.20
C SER A 95 7.36 -4.65 -16.11
N LYS A 96 6.72 -3.58 -15.62
CA LYS A 96 6.51 -2.33 -16.37
C LYS A 96 7.47 -1.22 -15.96
N ASN A 97 8.20 -1.42 -14.88
CA ASN A 97 9.07 -0.41 -14.29
C ASN A 97 8.31 0.87 -13.91
N THR A 98 7.16 0.69 -13.25
CA THR A 98 6.25 1.78 -12.84
C THR A 98 5.90 1.67 -11.36
N ILE A 99 5.50 2.78 -10.75
CA ILE A 99 5.07 2.81 -9.34
C ILE A 99 3.62 3.30 -9.20
N ASN A 100 2.83 2.58 -8.41
CA ASN A 100 1.59 3.08 -7.82
C ASN A 100 1.89 3.58 -6.42
N PHE A 101 1.33 4.73 -6.08
CA PHE A 101 1.55 5.43 -4.82
C PHE A 101 0.23 5.43 -4.05
N ALA A 102 0.29 5.24 -2.74
CA ALA A 102 -0.82 5.47 -1.83
C ALA A 102 -0.30 6.22 -0.59
N PRO A 103 -0.79 7.45 -0.32
CA PRO A 103 -0.55 8.10 0.96
C PRO A 103 -1.36 7.40 2.06
N PRO A 104 -1.17 7.77 3.34
CA PRO A 104 -2.03 7.29 4.41
C PRO A 104 -3.52 7.52 4.10
N LEU A 105 -4.38 6.56 4.47
CA LEU A 105 -5.80 6.57 4.10
C LEU A 105 -6.53 7.86 4.54
N TRP A 106 -6.14 8.44 5.68
CA TRP A 106 -6.73 9.68 6.18
C TRP A 106 -6.48 10.89 5.26
N TYR A 107 -5.52 10.80 4.34
CA TYR A 107 -5.16 11.87 3.40
C TYR A 107 -6.00 11.84 2.13
N SER A 108 -6.05 10.71 1.40
CA SER A 108 -6.75 10.61 0.10
C SER A 108 -7.81 9.51 0.01
N GLY A 109 -8.09 8.80 1.10
CA GLY A 109 -8.94 7.62 1.05
C GLY A 109 -8.32 6.49 0.24
N LEU A 110 -9.17 5.71 -0.45
CA LEU A 110 -8.70 4.57 -1.24
C LEU A 110 -8.10 5.04 -2.56
N GLU A 111 -6.78 5.23 -2.59
CA GLU A 111 -6.06 5.63 -3.79
C GLU A 111 -6.23 4.63 -4.94
N LYS A 112 -7.08 5.00 -5.92
CA LYS A 112 -7.63 4.06 -6.89
C LYS A 112 -6.58 3.29 -7.69
N ASP A 113 -5.53 3.96 -8.13
CA ASP A 113 -4.46 3.34 -8.92
C ASP A 113 -3.64 2.33 -8.13
N PHE A 114 -3.60 2.46 -6.81
CA PHE A 114 -2.95 1.51 -5.92
C PHE A 114 -3.87 0.31 -5.62
N TYR A 115 -5.10 0.57 -5.16
CA TYR A 115 -5.98 -0.51 -4.69
C TYR A 115 -6.58 -1.36 -5.81
N LYS A 116 -6.68 -0.83 -7.05
CA LYS A 116 -7.14 -1.63 -8.21
C LYS A 116 -6.27 -2.85 -8.48
N ASN A 117 -5.01 -2.86 -8.03
CA ASN A 117 -4.11 -3.99 -8.25
C ASN A 117 -4.51 -5.23 -7.43
N PHE A 118 -5.33 -5.09 -6.38
CA PHE A 118 -5.84 -6.23 -5.60
C PHE A 118 -7.10 -6.85 -6.22
N ILE A 119 -7.76 -6.16 -7.16
CA ILE A 119 -8.94 -6.69 -7.83
C ILE A 119 -8.55 -7.87 -8.72
N GLY A 120 -9.36 -8.93 -8.69
CA GLY A 120 -9.12 -10.15 -9.46
C GLY A 120 -8.29 -11.21 -8.71
N ILE A 121 -7.85 -10.93 -7.47
CA ILE A 121 -7.23 -11.95 -6.62
C ILE A 121 -8.27 -13.04 -6.32
N LYS A 122 -7.90 -14.29 -6.60
CA LYS A 122 -8.76 -15.47 -6.40
C LYS A 122 -8.30 -16.26 -5.19
N PHE A 123 -9.22 -16.49 -4.27
CA PHE A 123 -9.00 -17.29 -3.07
C PHE A 123 -9.53 -18.71 -3.28
N LYS A 124 -8.83 -19.70 -2.72
CA LYS A 124 -9.28 -21.09 -2.77
C LYS A 124 -10.38 -21.37 -1.75
N ASP A 125 -10.30 -20.72 -0.60
CA ASP A 125 -11.19 -20.92 0.54
C ASP A 125 -11.17 -19.70 1.47
N ILE A 126 -12.00 -19.75 2.52
CA ILE A 126 -12.09 -18.70 3.54
C ILE A 126 -10.76 -18.49 4.28
N SER A 127 -9.92 -19.53 4.45
CA SER A 127 -8.63 -19.37 5.13
C SER A 127 -7.67 -18.49 4.33
N GLU A 128 -7.70 -18.59 3.00
CA GLU A 128 -6.95 -17.67 2.14
C GLU A 128 -7.49 -16.24 2.22
N ILE A 129 -8.81 -16.04 2.32
CA ILE A 129 -9.42 -14.72 2.58
C ILE A 129 -8.92 -14.16 3.91
N GLU A 130 -8.92 -14.95 5.00
CA GLU A 130 -8.45 -14.49 6.31
C GLU A 130 -6.98 -14.05 6.30
N LYS A 131 -6.11 -14.75 5.56
CA LYS A 131 -4.70 -14.37 5.40
C LYS A 131 -4.57 -13.05 4.65
N PHE A 132 -5.30 -12.91 3.55
CA PHE A 132 -5.35 -11.66 2.79
C PHE A 132 -5.83 -10.51 3.65
N VAL A 133 -6.94 -10.68 4.38
CA VAL A 133 -7.54 -9.62 5.20
C VAL A 133 -6.55 -9.10 6.24
N LYS A 134 -5.78 -9.97 6.92
CA LYS A 134 -4.77 -9.53 7.90
C LYS A 134 -3.70 -8.64 7.28
N GLU A 135 -3.19 -9.02 6.11
CA GLU A 135 -2.19 -8.21 5.39
C GLU A 135 -2.80 -6.92 4.81
N PHE A 136 -4.02 -7.01 4.28
CA PHE A 136 -4.75 -5.87 3.73
C PHE A 136 -5.11 -4.83 4.81
N GLN A 137 -5.52 -5.27 6.00
CA GLN A 137 -5.73 -4.41 7.16
C GLN A 137 -4.43 -3.70 7.57
N SER A 138 -3.28 -4.39 7.47
CA SER A 138 -1.97 -3.78 7.72
C SER A 138 -1.59 -2.72 6.67
N ILE A 139 -2.00 -2.92 5.42
CA ILE A 139 -1.88 -1.92 4.34
C ILE A 139 -2.77 -0.70 4.63
N ILE A 140 -4.02 -0.93 5.02
CA ILE A 140 -4.99 0.11 5.32
C ILE A 140 -4.57 0.99 6.50
N LEU A 141 -3.96 0.40 7.53
CA LEU A 141 -3.45 1.11 8.70
C LEU A 141 -2.09 1.79 8.48
N TYR A 142 -1.46 1.62 7.33
CA TYR A 142 -0.09 2.09 7.13
C TYR A 142 0.00 3.63 7.15
N GLY A 143 0.91 4.16 7.98
CA GLY A 143 1.08 5.61 8.16
C GLY A 143 -0.08 6.29 8.91
N THR A 144 -0.88 5.50 9.63
CA THR A 144 -2.02 5.94 10.43
C THR A 144 -1.78 5.60 11.91
N ASN A 145 -2.44 6.31 12.82
CA ASN A 145 -2.47 6.00 14.26
C ASN A 145 -3.80 5.31 14.65
N GLU A 146 -4.52 4.81 13.66
CA GLU A 146 -5.85 4.25 13.82
C GLU A 146 -5.80 2.76 14.14
N THR A 147 -6.93 2.23 14.60
CA THR A 147 -7.10 0.80 14.90
C THR A 147 -8.21 0.22 14.06
N ILE A 148 -8.21 -1.10 13.94
CA ILE A 148 -9.28 -1.86 13.28
C ILE A 148 -10.01 -2.71 14.32
N ASP A 149 -11.33 -2.71 14.24
CA ASP A 149 -12.20 -3.59 15.02
C ASP A 149 -13.40 -4.05 14.17
N ASN A 150 -14.31 -4.83 14.77
CA ASN A 150 -15.55 -5.34 14.16
C ASN A 150 -15.31 -6.07 12.83
N THR A 151 -14.21 -6.80 12.71
CA THR A 151 -13.92 -7.57 11.50
C THR A 151 -14.88 -8.76 11.39
N SER A 152 -15.64 -8.81 10.30
CA SER A 152 -16.52 -9.93 9.94
C SER A 152 -16.11 -10.50 8.59
N ILE A 153 -15.99 -11.82 8.50
CA ILE A 153 -15.49 -12.53 7.32
C ILE A 153 -16.47 -13.64 6.96
N ASN A 154 -16.89 -13.67 5.70
CA ASN A 154 -17.65 -14.78 5.11
C ASN A 154 -17.26 -14.95 3.63
N SER A 155 -17.94 -15.86 2.93
CA SER A 155 -17.63 -16.18 1.52
C SER A 155 -18.02 -15.11 0.51
N GLU A 156 -18.89 -14.17 0.89
CA GLU A 156 -19.40 -13.12 0.00
C GLU A 156 -18.71 -11.78 0.23
N ASN A 157 -18.32 -11.50 1.47
CA ASN A 157 -17.64 -10.27 1.82
C ASN A 157 -16.84 -10.35 3.12
N VAL A 158 -15.94 -9.39 3.25
CA VAL A 158 -15.32 -8.99 4.51
C VAL A 158 -15.76 -7.57 4.83
N THR A 159 -16.01 -7.29 6.10
CA THR A 159 -16.18 -5.92 6.60
C THR A 159 -15.29 -5.69 7.81
N PHE A 160 -14.79 -4.47 7.99
CA PHE A 160 -14.13 -4.06 9.22
C PHE A 160 -14.24 -2.54 9.39
N ASP A 161 -14.22 -2.09 10.63
CA ASP A 161 -14.32 -0.69 10.99
C ASP A 161 -12.95 -0.16 11.39
N MET A 162 -12.64 1.05 10.97
CA MET A 162 -11.47 1.80 11.39
C MET A 162 -11.86 2.84 12.43
N PHE A 163 -11.08 2.95 13.51
CA PHE A 163 -11.33 3.84 14.63
C PHE A 163 -10.20 4.84 14.78
N ARG A 164 -10.56 6.12 14.95
CA ARG A 164 -9.62 7.17 15.30
C ARG A 164 -9.53 7.27 16.82
N VAL A 165 -8.31 7.36 17.34
CA VAL A 165 -8.08 7.50 18.80
C VAL A 165 -8.77 8.75 19.39
N VAL A 166 -8.98 9.78 18.57
CA VAL A 166 -9.51 11.09 18.97
C VAL A 166 -11.03 11.23 18.83
N GLU A 167 -11.65 10.39 18.00
CA GLU A 167 -13.09 10.42 17.75
C GLU A 167 -13.69 9.18 18.44
N ASN A 168 -14.63 9.35 19.37
CA ASN A 168 -15.29 8.22 20.05
C ASN A 168 -16.24 7.48 19.06
N GLY A 169 -15.67 6.76 18.09
CA GLY A 169 -16.44 6.05 17.06
C GLY A 169 -15.58 5.55 15.90
N ALA A 170 -16.19 4.68 15.08
CA ALA A 170 -15.60 4.32 13.79
C ALA A 170 -15.64 5.55 12.88
N TYR A 171 -14.58 5.80 12.11
CA TYR A 171 -14.53 6.92 11.15
C TYR A 171 -14.61 6.44 9.69
N ARG A 172 -14.27 5.16 9.43
CA ARG A 172 -14.44 4.49 8.12
C ARG A 172 -14.86 3.05 8.33
N LYS A 173 -15.67 2.53 7.41
CA LYS A 173 -16.00 1.10 7.32
C LYS A 173 -15.57 0.60 5.95
N ILE A 174 -14.65 -0.37 5.93
CA ILE A 174 -14.20 -0.99 4.69
C ILE A 174 -15.01 -2.27 4.45
N LYS A 175 -15.51 -2.43 3.23
CA LYS A 175 -16.15 -3.65 2.75
C LYS A 175 -15.41 -4.18 1.53
N ILE A 176 -14.99 -5.44 1.58
CA ILE A 176 -14.37 -6.15 0.46
C ILE A 176 -15.39 -7.17 -0.04
N VAL A 177 -15.72 -7.13 -1.33
CA VAL A 177 -16.76 -7.98 -1.93
C VAL A 177 -16.12 -9.05 -2.79
N PHE A 178 -16.60 -10.28 -2.63
CA PHE A 178 -16.18 -11.44 -3.40
C PHE A 178 -17.32 -11.97 -4.27
N ASP A 179 -17.00 -12.37 -5.49
CA ASP A 179 -17.86 -13.20 -6.33
C ASP A 179 -17.16 -14.54 -6.56
N LYS A 180 -17.71 -15.64 -6.01
CA LYS A 180 -17.12 -16.98 -6.09
C LYS A 180 -15.63 -16.99 -5.69
N MET A 181 -15.31 -16.35 -4.57
CA MET A 181 -13.94 -16.21 -4.04
C MET A 181 -13.00 -15.36 -4.92
N ASP A 182 -13.52 -14.56 -5.83
CA ASP A 182 -12.75 -13.57 -6.61
C ASP A 182 -13.01 -12.16 -6.04
N LEU A 183 -11.95 -11.43 -5.67
CA LEU A 183 -12.04 -10.07 -5.15
C LEU A 183 -12.54 -9.13 -6.25
N LYS A 184 -13.77 -8.62 -6.11
CA LYS A 184 -14.41 -7.74 -7.10
C LYS A 184 -14.36 -6.28 -6.73
N GLU A 185 -14.62 -5.98 -5.46
CA GLU A 185 -14.77 -4.60 -5.04
C GLU A 185 -14.14 -4.35 -3.67
N ILE A 186 -13.58 -3.16 -3.50
CA ILE A 186 -13.18 -2.62 -2.20
C ILE A 186 -13.95 -1.31 -2.05
N ILE A 187 -14.76 -1.22 -1.01
CA ILE A 187 -15.69 -0.13 -0.77
C ILE A 187 -15.32 0.52 0.55
N ASP A 188 -15.15 1.84 0.55
CA ASP A 188 -15.07 2.64 1.76
C ASP A 188 -16.41 3.31 2.02
N LEU A 189 -16.93 3.14 3.23
CA LEU A 189 -18.24 3.57 3.66
C LEU A 189 -18.12 4.50 4.86
N ASN A 190 -19.03 5.46 4.93
CA ASN A 190 -19.33 6.12 6.19
C ASN A 190 -19.89 5.06 7.18
N PRO A 191 -19.31 4.92 8.37
CA PRO A 191 -19.72 3.87 9.31
C PRO A 191 -21.10 4.10 9.93
N GLU A 192 -21.58 5.35 9.98
CA GLU A 192 -22.89 5.71 10.54
C GLU A 192 -23.99 5.67 9.48
N THR A 193 -23.76 6.30 8.33
CA THR A 193 -24.79 6.45 7.27
C THR A 193 -24.77 5.33 6.24
N LEU A 194 -23.67 4.56 6.16
CA LEU A 194 -23.39 3.57 5.12
C LEU A 194 -23.33 4.16 3.70
N GLU A 195 -23.20 5.49 3.58
CA GLU A 195 -22.95 6.15 2.31
C GLU A 195 -21.56 5.76 1.78
N ILE A 196 -21.47 5.56 0.47
CA ILE A 196 -20.22 5.19 -0.19
C ILE A 196 -19.35 6.44 -0.32
N HIS A 197 -18.17 6.41 0.31
CA HIS A 197 -17.11 7.40 0.08
C HIS A 197 -16.34 7.06 -1.19
N ASP A 198 -15.93 5.79 -1.34
CA ASP A 198 -15.14 5.33 -2.48
C ASP A 198 -15.47 3.89 -2.85
N ILE A 199 -15.26 3.57 -4.13
CA ILE A 199 -15.38 2.21 -4.64
C ILE A 199 -14.28 1.91 -5.67
N ILE A 200 -13.56 0.83 -5.41
CA ILE A 200 -12.56 0.24 -6.30
C ILE A 200 -13.18 -0.99 -6.96
N LYS A 201 -13.11 -1.07 -8.28
CA LYS A 201 -13.57 -2.19 -9.11
C LYS A 201 -12.54 -2.51 -10.18
#